data_AF-A0A661DNG4-F1
#
_entry.id   AF-A0A661DNG4-F1
#
_cell.length_a   1.000
_cell.length_b   1.000
_cell.length_c   1.000
_cell.angle_alpha   90.00
_cell.angle_beta   90.00
_cell.angle_gamma   90.00
#
_symmetry.space_group_name_H-M   'P 1'
#
loop_
_entity.id
_entity.type
_entity.pdbx_description
1 polymer ?
#
loop_
_entity_poly.entity_id
_entity_poly.type
_entity_poly.pdbx_seq_one_letter_code
_entity_poly.pdbx_strand_id
1 'polypeptide(L)'
;MQDRYAKVLTKNIAAVAIFEADKIKDEKYEHRKHQYKINFTYTLSQLKDNVVQFPLCGTQTNLSRLLIETISSIVDAYRPDRKFFRPDQRNHWNKEKYPMAYKRIG
;
A
#
# COMPACT_ATOMS: atom_id res chain seq x y z
N MET A 1 15.91 16.85 20.11
CA MET A 1 16.98 16.06 19.45
C MET A 1 16.60 14.60 19.24
N GLN A 2 16.13 13.87 20.26
CA GLN A 2 15.91 12.41 20.21
C GLN A 2 14.81 11.95 19.23
N ASP A 3 13.71 12.68 19.11
CA ASP A 3 12.58 12.34 18.22
C ASP A 3 13.00 12.25 16.73
N ARG A 4 13.93 13.10 16.29
CA ARG A 4 14.45 13.08 14.92
C ARG A 4 15.18 11.76 14.62
N TYR A 5 15.99 11.29 15.57
CA TYR A 5 16.74 10.04 15.41
C TYR A 5 15.82 8.82 15.44
N ALA A 6 14.82 8.82 16.33
CA ALA A 6 13.81 7.75 16.37
C ALA A 6 13.08 7.62 15.03
N LYS A 7 12.65 8.74 14.44
CA LYS A 7 11.98 8.75 13.12
C LYS A 7 12.86 8.21 12.00
N VAL A 8 14.16 8.55 11.99
CA VAL A 8 15.11 8.05 10.99
C VAL A 8 15.31 6.55 11.16
N LEU A 9 15.53 6.08 12.39
CA LEU A 9 15.69 4.67 12.71
C LEU A 9 14.46 3.85 12.26
N THR A 10 13.25 4.30 12.59
CA THR A 10 12.00 3.63 12.20
C THR A 10 11.86 3.52 10.67
N LYS A 11 12.19 4.58 9.93
CA LYS A 11 12.16 4.55 8.45
C LYS A 11 13.16 3.56 7.88
N ASN A 12 14.36 3.49 8.46
CA ASN A 12 15.39 2.56 8.02
C ASN A 12 14.98 1.10 8.27
N ILE A 13 14.46 0.80 9.47
CA ILE A 13 13.93 -0.53 9.81
C ILE A 13 12.81 -0.92 8.85
N ALA A 14 11.89 0.02 8.59
CA ALA A 14 10.79 -0.22 7.65
C ALA A 14 11.31 -0.52 6.23
N ALA A 15 12.30 0.23 5.74
CA ALA A 15 12.88 0.01 4.42
C ALA A 15 13.53 -1.37 4.30
N VAL A 16 14.26 -1.82 5.33
CA VAL A 16 14.86 -3.16 5.36
C VAL A 16 13.78 -4.26 5.36
N ALA A 17 12.78 -4.14 6.22
CA ALA A 17 11.69 -5.12 6.31
C ALA A 17 10.88 -5.21 5.01
N ILE A 18 10.64 -4.08 4.34
CA ILE A 18 9.95 -4.04 3.04
C ILE A 18 10.80 -4.70 1.95
N PHE A 19 12.10 -4.41 1.92
CA PHE A 19 13.01 -5.02 0.93
C PHE A 19 13.04 -6.55 1.04
N GLU A 20 13.02 -7.09 2.26
CA GLU A 20 12.93 -8.54 2.48
C GLU A 20 11.55 -9.08 2.11
N ALA A 21 10.48 -8.37 2.49
CA ALA A 21 9.12 -8.76 2.17
C ALA A 21 8.83 -8.74 0.66
N ASP A 22 9.44 -7.83 -0.11
CA ASP A 22 9.29 -7.74 -1.56
C ASP A 22 9.79 -9.03 -2.24
N LYS A 23 10.90 -9.61 -1.77
CA LYS A 23 11.42 -10.89 -2.28
C LYS A 23 10.42 -12.03 -2.06
N ILE A 24 9.90 -12.14 -0.83
CA ILE A 24 8.89 -13.16 -0.47
C ILE A 24 7.60 -12.93 -1.27
N LYS A 25 7.22 -11.67 -1.48
CA LYS A 25 6.04 -11.28 -2.23
C LYS A 25 6.18 -11.63 -3.71
N ASP A 26 7.35 -11.48 -4.32
CA ASP A 26 7.56 -11.90 -5.70
C ASP A 26 7.35 -13.40 -5.86
N GLU A 27 7.95 -14.23 -5.00
CA GLU A 27 7.75 -15.69 -4.98
C GLU A 27 6.28 -16.07 -4.72
N LYS A 28 5.64 -15.44 -3.72
CA LYS A 28 4.28 -15.78 -3.29
C LYS A 28 3.20 -15.40 -4.31
N TYR A 29 3.41 -14.35 -5.09
CA TYR A 29 2.39 -13.81 -6.01
C TYR A 29 2.76 -13.99 -7.49
N GLU A 30 3.85 -14.68 -7.82
CA GLU A 30 4.30 -14.95 -9.19
C GLU A 30 3.23 -15.62 -10.07
N HIS A 31 2.49 -16.57 -9.49
CA HIS A 31 1.43 -17.33 -10.17
C HIS A 31 0.19 -16.49 -10.53
N ARG A 32 0.09 -15.24 -10.07
CA ARG A 32 -1.11 -14.42 -10.26
C ARG A 32 -1.04 -13.60 -11.55
N LYS A 33 -2.20 -13.36 -12.15
CA LYS A 33 -2.35 -12.59 -13.40
C LYS A 33 -1.76 -11.17 -13.38
N HIS A 34 -1.70 -10.54 -12.22
CA HIS A 34 -1.32 -9.14 -12.09
C HIS A 34 -0.07 -8.99 -11.24
N GLN A 35 0.69 -7.93 -11.50
CA GLN A 35 1.77 -7.54 -10.61
C GLN A 35 1.18 -7.01 -9.30
N TYR A 36 1.73 -7.49 -8.19
CA TYR A 36 1.37 -7.00 -6.86
C TYR A 36 2.47 -6.09 -6.35
N LYS A 37 2.11 -5.01 -5.66
CA LYS A 37 3.06 -4.13 -4.98
C LYS A 37 2.67 -4.02 -3.52
N ILE A 38 3.67 -3.97 -2.65
CA ILE A 38 3.44 -3.77 -1.23
C ILE A 38 2.82 -2.38 -1.00
N ASN A 39 1.76 -2.32 -0.18
CA ASN A 39 1.14 -1.05 0.18
C ASN A 39 1.99 -0.33 1.23
N PHE A 40 2.93 0.50 0.76
CA PHE A 40 3.88 1.21 1.62
C PHE A 40 3.24 2.03 2.73
N THR A 41 2.10 2.68 2.45
CA THR A 41 1.41 3.52 3.45
C THR A 41 0.81 2.68 4.57
N TYR A 42 0.20 1.55 4.24
CA TYR A 42 -0.39 0.66 5.21
C TYR A 42 0.70 -0.08 6.01
N THR A 43 1.77 -0.54 5.34
CA THR A 43 2.88 -1.19 6.03
C THR A 43 3.58 -0.26 7.00
N LEU A 44 3.80 1.02 6.65
CA LEU A 44 4.34 2.01 7.57
C LEU A 44 3.45 2.22 8.79
N SER A 45 2.13 2.25 8.61
CA SER A 45 1.20 2.38 9.73
C SER A 45 1.32 1.18 10.69
N GLN A 46 1.32 -0.03 10.13
CA GLN A 46 1.48 -1.27 10.90
C GLN A 46 2.85 -1.34 11.59
N LEU A 47 3.92 -0.95 10.91
CA LEU A 47 5.26 -0.92 11.50
C LEU A 47 5.34 0.08 12.65
N LYS A 48 4.83 1.31 12.48
CA LYS A 48 4.85 2.32 13.53
C LYS A 48 4.23 1.80 14.84
N ASP A 49 3.14 1.05 14.75
CA ASP A 49 2.45 0.50 15.92
C ASP A 49 3.23 -0.69 16.55
N ASN A 50 4.05 -1.38 15.77
CA ASN A 50 4.86 -2.53 16.21
C ASN A 50 6.36 -2.20 16.43
N VAL A 51 6.84 -1.00 16.10
CA VAL A 51 8.26 -0.60 16.18
C VAL A 51 8.79 -0.65 17.60
N VAL A 52 7.94 -0.45 18.60
CA VAL A 52 8.29 -0.57 20.02
C VAL A 52 8.61 -2.02 20.39
N GLN A 53 7.99 -3.00 19.73
CA GLN A 53 8.23 -4.42 19.98
C GLN A 53 9.60 -4.86 19.45
N PHE A 54 10.13 -4.23 18.39
CA PHE A 54 11.44 -4.59 17.81
C PHE A 54 12.63 -4.47 18.79
N PRO A 55 12.87 -3.31 19.45
CA PRO A 55 13.96 -3.15 20.39
C PRO A 55 13.68 -3.80 21.75
N LEU A 56 12.41 -3.88 22.18
CA LEU A 56 12.04 -4.52 23.45
C LEU A 56 12.09 -6.06 23.36
N CYS A 57 11.85 -6.63 22.19
CA CYS A 57 11.75 -8.07 21.96
C CYS A 57 12.95 -8.62 21.18
N GLY A 58 14.11 -7.96 21.26
CA GLY A 58 15.35 -8.24 20.52
C GLY A 58 15.95 -9.67 20.65
N THR A 59 15.22 -10.62 21.21
CA THR A 59 15.60 -12.02 21.40
C THR A 59 14.68 -13.02 20.66
N GLN A 60 13.56 -12.59 20.07
CA GLN A 60 12.63 -13.51 19.37
C GLN A 60 12.71 -13.35 17.85
N THR A 61 13.62 -14.11 17.23
CA THR A 61 13.76 -14.25 15.76
C THR A 61 12.45 -14.60 15.04
N ASN A 62 11.51 -15.21 15.74
CA ASN A 62 10.18 -15.54 15.21
C ASN A 62 9.32 -14.30 14.94
N LEU A 63 9.41 -13.26 15.78
CA LEU A 63 8.57 -12.06 15.63
C LEU A 63 8.98 -11.22 14.42
N SER A 64 10.28 -11.07 14.18
CA SER A 64 10.77 -10.35 12.99
C SER A 64 10.35 -11.06 11.71
N ARG A 65 10.47 -12.40 11.68
CA ARG A 65 10.00 -13.21 10.55
C ARG A 65 8.50 -13.08 10.32
N LEU A 66 7.69 -13.23 11.36
CA LEU A 66 6.24 -13.08 11.27
C LEU A 66 5.87 -11.70 10.72
N LEU A 67 6.54 -10.65 11.18
CA LEU A 67 6.31 -9.29 10.69
C LEU A 67 6.63 -9.17 9.19
N ILE A 68 7.75 -9.71 8.72
CA ILE A 68 8.10 -9.70 7.29
C ILE A 68 7.06 -10.49 6.47
N GLU A 69 6.58 -11.62 6.98
CA GLU A 69 5.51 -12.42 6.36
C GLU A 69 4.15 -11.69 6.33
N THR A 70 3.85 -10.89 7.37
CA THR A 70 2.66 -10.02 7.34
C THR A 70 2.80 -8.92 6.29
N ILE A 71 3.97 -8.27 6.22
CA ILE A 71 4.26 -7.21 5.24
C ILE A 71 4.16 -7.75 3.81
N SER A 72 4.70 -8.94 3.54
CA SER A 72 4.63 -9.55 2.20
C SER A 72 3.20 -9.89 1.77
N SER A 73 2.28 -9.99 2.73
CA SER A 73 0.86 -10.27 2.48
C SER A 73 0.04 -8.98 2.26
N ILE A 74 0.54 -7.82 2.68
CA ILE A 74 -0.09 -6.51 2.49
C ILE A 74 0.26 -5.98 1.11
N VAL A 75 -0.47 -6.46 0.11
CA VAL A 75 -0.23 -6.13 -1.29
C VAL A 75 -1.47 -5.63 -1.99
N ASP A 76 -1.28 -4.66 -2.87
CA ASP A 76 -2.28 -4.17 -3.80
C ASP A 76 -1.95 -4.61 -5.22
N ALA A 77 -2.98 -4.92 -5.99
CA ALA A 77 -2.83 -5.26 -7.40
C ALA A 77 -2.47 -4.01 -8.22
N TYR A 78 -1.24 -3.94 -8.71
CA TYR A 78 -0.76 -2.90 -9.60
C TYR A 78 -1.15 -3.24 -11.05
N ARG A 79 -1.90 -2.33 -11.69
CA ARG A 79 -2.37 -2.48 -13.07
C ARG A 79 -2.01 -1.22 -13.85
N PRO A 80 -0.89 -1.20 -14.58
CA PRO A 80 -0.47 -0.02 -15.34
C PRO A 80 -1.50 0.34 -16.42
N ASP A 81 -2.23 -0.66 -16.94
CA ASP A 81 -3.25 -0.48 -17.98
C ASP A 81 -4.55 0.15 -17.47
N ARG A 82 -4.70 0.35 -16.15
CA ARG A 82 -5.83 1.10 -15.61
C ARG A 82 -5.64 2.58 -15.88
N LYS A 83 -6.17 3.05 -17.00
CA LYS A 83 -6.45 4.47 -17.18
C LYS A 83 -7.70 4.82 -16.39
N PHE A 84 -7.63 5.86 -15.56
CA PHE A 84 -8.81 6.51 -15.02
C PHE A 84 -9.44 7.38 -16.12
N PHE A 85 -9.72 6.78 -17.28
CA PHE A 85 -10.54 7.41 -18.28
C PHE A 85 -11.96 7.32 -17.78
N ARG A 86 -12.38 8.32 -17.03
CA ARG A 86 -13.79 8.66 -16.95
C ARG A 86 -14.05 9.38 -18.26
N PRO A 87 -14.60 8.75 -19.32
CA PRO A 87 -15.22 9.54 -20.37
C PRO A 87 -16.14 10.49 -19.64
N ASP A 88 -16.04 11.79 -19.93
CA ASP A 88 -16.92 12.76 -19.31
C ASP A 88 -18.35 12.34 -19.65
N GLN A 89 -18.98 11.59 -18.75
CA GLN A 89 -20.33 11.11 -18.96
C GLN A 89 -21.30 12.29 -19.01
N ARG A 90 -20.87 13.53 -18.70
CA ARG A 90 -21.66 14.75 -18.94
C ARG A 90 -21.94 14.98 -20.43
N ASN A 91 -21.10 14.47 -21.33
CA ASN A 91 -21.29 14.60 -22.78
C ASN A 91 -21.88 13.35 -23.45
N HIS A 92 -22.07 12.25 -22.70
CA HIS A 92 -22.74 11.05 -23.20
C HIS A 92 -24.26 11.03 -22.91
N TRP A 93 -24.80 12.10 -22.31
CA TRP A 93 -26.23 12.34 -22.32
C TRP A 93 -26.59 12.66 -23.76
N ASN A 94 -27.43 11.81 -24.34
CA ASN A 94 -28.00 12.09 -25.65
C ASN A 94 -28.81 13.39 -25.49
N LYS A 95 -28.24 14.54 -25.88
CA LYS A 95 -28.84 15.88 -25.69
C LYS A 95 -30.24 15.96 -26.29
N GLU A 96 -30.50 15.14 -27.32
CA GLU A 96 -31.79 14.96 -27.96
C GLU A 96 -32.81 14.21 -27.09
N LYS A 97 -32.36 13.23 -26.29
CA LYS A 97 -33.24 12.37 -25.47
C LYS A 97 -33.51 12.94 -24.07
N TYR A 98 -32.56 13.70 -23.54
CA TYR A 98 -32.65 14.34 -22.22
C TYR A 98 -32.08 15.77 -22.29
N PRO A 99 -32.84 16.75 -22.83
CA PRO A 99 -32.35 18.11 -23.06
C PRO A 99 -32.09 18.91 -21.77
N MET A 100 -32.60 18.47 -20.63
CA MET A 100 -32.37 19.13 -19.35
C MET A 100 -31.49 18.27 -18.43
N ALA A 101 -30.30 18.80 -18.14
CA ALA A 101 -29.51 18.38 -16.99
C ALA A 101 -30.27 18.76 -15.71
N TYR A 102 -31.10 17.85 -15.19
CA TYR A 102 -31.74 18.04 -13.90
C TYR A 102 -30.72 17.80 -12.77
N LYS A 103 -29.96 18.85 -12.46
CA LYS A 103 -29.73 19.38 -11.10
C LYS A 103 -28.90 20.67 -11.21
N ARG A 104 -29.33 21.64 -10.40
CA ARG A 104 -29.07 23.07 -10.55
C ARG A 104 -27.77 23.51 -9.87
N ILE A 105 -27.23 24.60 -10.41
CA ILE A 105 -26.18 25.45 -9.84
C ILE A 105 -26.50 25.76 -8.38
N GLY A 106 -25.52 25.51 -7.52
CA GLY A 106 -25.36 26.03 -6.16
C GLY A 106 -23.89 26.24 -5.92
#